data_AF-A0A8I1MTM1-F1
#
_entry.id   AF-A0A8I1MTM1-F1
#
_cell.length_a   1.000
_cell.length_b   1.000
_cell.length_c   1.000
_cell.angle_alpha   90.00
_cell.angle_beta   90.00
_cell.angle_gamma   90.00
#
_symmetry.space_group_name_H-M   'P 1'
#
loop_
_entity.id
_entity.type
_entity.pdbx_description
1 polymer ?
#
loop_
_entity_poly.entity_id
_entity_poly.type
_entity_poly.pdbx_seq_one_letter_code
_entity_poly.pdbx_strand_id
1 'polypeptide(L)'
;MKANHIPITQEQLDKIYSSDKWEITEINLEELKVIPKIVRPNDLLGAFISGSQDEPKRLNSYPSIAAFEVLVFEKNPKPEWNEGPVNAYHYVIRRSGNTAFPYILSGPYTTETIIGHHPDELNLDVYNQ
;
A
#
# COMPACT_ATOMS: atom_id res chain seq x y z
N MET A 1 -1.61 -11.94 10.84
CA MET A 1 -2.43 -12.35 9.67
C MET A 1 -1.52 -12.97 8.62
N LYS A 2 -1.99 -13.94 7.84
CA LYS A 2 -1.22 -14.44 6.68
C LYS A 2 -1.33 -13.38 5.58
N ALA A 3 -0.20 -12.94 5.03
CA ALA A 3 -0.21 -11.99 3.91
C ALA A 3 -0.97 -12.59 2.73
N ASN A 4 -1.93 -11.85 2.18
CA ASN A 4 -2.59 -12.19 0.94
C ASN A 4 -1.67 -11.88 -0.23
N HIS A 5 -1.81 -12.63 -1.32
CA HIS A 5 -1.16 -12.35 -2.59
C HIS A 5 -2.24 -12.07 -3.63
N ILE A 6 -2.28 -10.83 -4.10
CA ILE A 6 -3.27 -10.33 -5.04
C ILE A 6 -2.55 -10.16 -6.38
N PRO A 7 -2.92 -10.92 -7.42
CA PRO A 7 -2.34 -10.73 -8.75
C PRO A 7 -2.82 -9.41 -9.36
N ILE A 8 -1.89 -8.69 -9.99
CA ILE A 8 -2.12 -7.36 -10.57
C ILE A 8 -1.62 -7.36 -12.02
N THR A 9 -2.41 -6.78 -12.93
CA THR A 9 -2.07 -6.58 -14.34
C THR A 9 -1.18 -5.34 -14.52
N GLN A 10 -0.54 -5.19 -15.69
CA GLN A 10 0.19 -3.95 -16.01
C GLN A 10 -0.72 -2.72 -15.95
N GLU A 11 -1.92 -2.79 -16.56
CA GLU A 11 -2.89 -1.68 -16.56
C GLU A 11 -3.28 -1.24 -15.14
N GLN A 12 -3.48 -2.19 -14.22
CA GLN A 12 -3.79 -1.88 -12.82
C GLN A 12 -2.60 -1.22 -12.11
N LEU A 13 -1.36 -1.64 -12.41
CA LEU A 13 -0.16 -0.99 -11.86
C LEU A 13 -0.04 0.44 -12.38
N ASP A 14 -0.17 0.65 -13.69
CA ASP A 14 -0.05 1.96 -14.34
C ASP A 14 -1.08 2.98 -13.81
N LYS A 15 -2.22 2.51 -13.30
CA LYS A 15 -3.26 3.35 -12.68
C LYS A 15 -2.87 3.89 -11.31
N ILE A 16 -2.02 3.21 -10.57
CA ILE A 16 -1.68 3.58 -9.19
C ILE A 16 -0.22 4.00 -9.04
N TYR A 17 0.61 3.78 -10.06
CA TYR A 17 2.06 3.95 -9.99
C TYR A 17 2.53 4.96 -11.02
N SER A 18 3.01 6.12 -10.56
CA SER A 18 3.31 7.28 -11.41
C SER A 18 4.78 7.72 -11.41
N SER A 19 5.63 7.14 -10.55
CA SER A 19 7.02 7.55 -10.35
C SER A 19 8.00 6.43 -10.68
N ASP A 20 9.14 6.77 -11.28
CA ASP A 20 10.28 5.88 -11.50
C ASP A 20 11.27 5.85 -10.32
N LYS A 21 10.99 6.62 -9.26
CA LYS A 21 11.83 6.78 -8.08
C LYS A 21 11.07 6.48 -6.79
N TRP A 22 11.84 6.16 -5.75
CA TRP A 22 11.35 6.00 -4.37
C TRP A 22 10.96 7.33 -3.71
N GLU A 23 10.05 8.04 -4.35
CA GLU A 23 9.37 9.23 -3.86
C GLU A 23 7.93 8.85 -3.50
N ILE A 24 7.38 9.47 -2.47
CA ILE A 24 6.03 9.17 -2.00
C ILE A 24 5.04 9.95 -2.86
N THR A 25 4.07 9.26 -3.44
CA THR A 25 2.99 9.87 -4.20
C THR A 25 1.65 9.40 -3.66
N GLU A 26 0.70 10.33 -3.56
CA GLU A 26 -0.69 10.01 -3.25
C GLU A 26 -1.36 9.38 -4.47
N ILE A 27 -2.21 8.37 -4.22
CA ILE A 27 -3.01 7.70 -5.23
C ILE A 27 -4.44 8.21 -5.15
N ASN A 28 -5.04 8.50 -6.29
CA ASN A 28 -6.45 8.84 -6.35
C ASN A 28 -7.31 7.63 -5.89
N LEU A 29 -8.19 7.85 -4.91
CA LEU A 29 -9.05 6.80 -4.38
C LEU A 29 -9.95 6.12 -5.43
N GLU A 30 -10.34 6.84 -6.49
CA GLU A 30 -11.09 6.24 -7.60
C GLU A 30 -10.23 5.26 -8.42
N GLU A 31 -8.95 5.55 -8.60
CA GLU A 31 -8.00 4.65 -9.27
C GLU A 31 -7.75 3.41 -8.43
N LEU A 32 -7.81 3.53 -7.10
CA LEU A 32 -7.62 2.41 -6.18
C LEU A 32 -8.68 1.31 -6.32
N LYS A 33 -9.88 1.66 -6.79
CA LYS A 33 -10.99 0.69 -6.96
C LYS A 33 -10.66 -0.42 -7.96
N VAL A 34 -9.65 -0.24 -8.81
CA VAL A 34 -9.21 -1.27 -9.77
C VAL A 34 -8.44 -2.40 -9.10
N ILE A 35 -7.91 -2.19 -7.89
CA ILE A 35 -7.12 -3.19 -7.16
C ILE A 35 -8.07 -4.07 -6.33
N PRO A 36 -8.19 -5.37 -6.65
CA PRO A 36 -9.14 -6.23 -5.96
C PRO A 36 -8.68 -6.55 -4.54
N LYS A 37 -9.63 -6.77 -3.63
CA LYS A 37 -9.39 -7.29 -2.27
C LYS A 37 -8.51 -6.41 -1.38
N ILE A 38 -8.45 -5.10 -1.63
CA ILE A 38 -7.94 -4.15 -0.66
C ILE A 38 -8.77 -4.22 0.62
N VAL A 39 -8.12 -4.02 1.76
CA VAL A 39 -8.79 -4.02 3.07
C VAL A 39 -9.71 -2.81 3.18
N ARG A 40 -10.95 -3.04 3.64
CA ARG A 40 -11.96 -2.00 3.90
C ARG A 40 -12.13 -1.01 2.73
N PRO A 41 -12.43 -1.46 1.51
CA PRO A 41 -12.45 -0.59 0.32
C PRO A 41 -13.53 0.51 0.37
N ASN A 42 -14.53 0.38 1.26
CA ASN A 42 -15.58 1.38 1.46
C ASN A 42 -15.27 2.39 2.57
N ASP A 43 -14.16 2.20 3.29
CA ASP A 43 -13.75 3.03 4.43
C ASP A 43 -12.35 3.64 4.20
N LEU A 44 -11.93 3.72 2.93
CA LEU A 44 -10.65 4.31 2.53
C LEU A 44 -10.67 5.82 2.78
N LEU A 45 -9.59 6.32 3.39
CA LEU A 45 -9.34 7.73 3.62
C LEU A 45 -8.27 8.29 2.68
N GLY A 46 -7.34 7.45 2.24
CA GLY A 46 -6.22 7.83 1.38
C GLY A 46 -5.41 6.61 0.98
N ALA A 47 -4.54 6.76 -0.02
CA ALA A 47 -3.59 5.73 -0.40
C ALA A 47 -2.30 6.36 -0.91
N PHE A 48 -1.18 5.69 -0.64
CA PHE A 48 0.15 6.15 -1.02
C PHE A 48 0.92 5.03 -1.68
N ILE A 49 1.86 5.42 -2.52
CA ILE A 49 2.80 4.50 -3.14
C ILE A 49 4.17 5.17 -3.25
N SER A 50 5.20 4.37 -3.17
CA SER A 50 6.57 4.77 -3.48
C SER A 50 7.32 3.58 -4.03
N GLY A 51 8.08 3.76 -5.09
CA GLY A 51 8.76 2.62 -5.70
C GLY A 51 9.59 2.98 -6.90
N SER A 52 10.47 2.06 -7.30
CA SER A 52 11.15 2.10 -8.59
C SER A 52 11.14 0.72 -9.23
N GLN A 53 10.73 0.65 -10.50
CA GLN A 53 10.86 -0.57 -11.29
C GLN A 53 12.32 -0.88 -11.68
N ASP A 54 13.15 0.15 -11.78
CA ASP A 54 14.55 0.03 -12.17
C ASP A 54 15.46 -0.20 -10.96
N GLU A 55 15.09 0.36 -9.81
CA GLU A 55 15.83 0.26 -8.55
C GLU A 55 15.01 -0.45 -7.46
N PRO A 56 14.73 -1.77 -7.57
CA PRO A 56 13.95 -2.49 -6.58
C PRO A 56 14.64 -2.51 -5.20
N LYS A 57 13.86 -2.38 -4.13
CA LYS A 57 14.33 -2.48 -2.74
C LYS A 57 13.84 -3.76 -2.09
N ARG A 58 14.52 -4.20 -1.03
CA ARG A 58 14.02 -5.30 -0.20
C ARG A 58 13.07 -4.74 0.87
N LEU A 59 11.80 -5.13 0.81
CA LEU A 59 10.76 -4.76 1.77
C LEU A 59 10.05 -6.01 2.27
N ASN A 60 9.86 -6.16 3.58
CA ASN A 60 9.26 -7.34 4.21
C ASN A 60 9.91 -8.65 3.72
N SER A 61 11.24 -8.64 3.59
CA SER A 61 12.08 -9.72 3.04
C SER A 61 11.94 -10.04 1.54
N TYR A 62 11.09 -9.33 0.78
CA TYR A 62 10.91 -9.54 -0.66
C TYR A 62 11.60 -8.46 -1.51
N PRO A 63 12.14 -8.81 -2.69
CA PRO A 63 12.50 -7.82 -3.69
C PRO A 63 11.20 -7.19 -4.24
N SER A 64 11.03 -5.90 -3.97
CA SER A 64 9.81 -5.14 -4.21
C SER A 64 10.12 -3.95 -5.10
N ILE A 65 9.20 -3.69 -6.04
CA ILE A 65 9.28 -2.52 -6.92
C ILE A 65 8.53 -1.33 -6.33
N ALA A 66 7.59 -1.55 -5.41
CA ALA A 66 6.90 -0.49 -4.69
C ALA A 66 6.45 -0.93 -3.29
N ALA A 67 6.41 0.03 -2.37
CA ALA A 67 5.61 0.02 -1.15
C ALA A 67 4.27 0.72 -1.45
N PHE A 68 3.18 0.18 -0.93
CA PHE A 68 1.82 0.67 -1.15
C PHE A 68 1.04 0.65 0.16
N GLU A 69 0.50 1.78 0.60
CA GLU A 69 -0.28 1.88 1.83
C GLU A 69 -1.67 2.41 1.55
N VAL A 70 -2.63 1.89 2.31
CA VAL A 70 -3.99 2.42 2.33
C VAL A 70 -4.31 2.86 3.74
N LEU A 71 -4.78 4.10 3.87
CA LEU A 71 -5.35 4.63 5.09
C LEU A 71 -6.83 4.29 5.11
N VAL A 72 -7.30 3.75 6.22
CA VAL A 72 -8.71 3.40 6.39
C VAL A 72 -9.23 3.87 7.73
N PHE A 73 -10.52 4.17 7.76
CA PHE A 73 -11.27 4.39 8.98
C PHE A 73 -11.73 3.04 9.56
N GLU A 74 -11.33 2.74 10.79
CA GLU A 74 -11.82 1.55 11.50
C GLU A 74 -13.12 1.84 12.23
N LYS A 75 -14.21 1.22 11.76
CA LYS A 75 -15.54 1.34 12.38
C LYS A 75 -15.60 0.76 13.79
N ASN A 76 -14.79 -0.26 14.06
CA ASN A 76 -14.71 -0.96 15.35
C ASN A 76 -13.24 -1.22 15.68
N PRO A 77 -12.48 -0.19 16.10
CA PRO A 77 -11.08 -0.37 16.47
C PRO A 77 -10.98 -1.31 17.67
N LYS A 78 -9.89 -2.08 17.75
CA LYS A 78 -9.56 -2.94 18.90
C LYS A 78 -8.49 -2.30 19.78
N PRO A 79 -8.86 -1.62 20.88
CA PRO A 79 -7.90 -0.95 21.76
C PRO A 79 -6.89 -1.92 22.38
N GLU A 80 -7.28 -3.18 22.59
CA GLU A 80 -6.39 -4.23 23.10
C GLU A 80 -5.22 -4.55 22.16
N TRP A 81 -5.32 -4.15 20.88
CA TRP A 81 -4.26 -4.26 19.88
C TRP A 81 -3.66 -2.90 19.51
N ASN A 82 -3.95 -1.87 20.33
CA ASN A 82 -3.55 -0.48 20.09
C ASN A 82 -4.08 0.08 18.76
N GLU A 83 -5.20 -0.45 18.24
CA GLU A 83 -5.81 0.09 17.03
C GLU A 83 -6.51 1.41 17.32
N GLY A 84 -6.19 2.42 16.51
CA GLY A 84 -6.87 3.71 16.50
C GLY A 84 -8.05 3.74 15.52
N PRO A 85 -8.80 4.86 15.48
CA PRO A 85 -9.87 5.06 14.50
C PRO A 85 -9.35 5.14 13.05
N VAL A 86 -8.06 5.40 12.87
CA VAL A 86 -7.36 5.38 11.58
C VAL A 86 -6.24 4.35 11.65
N ASN A 87 -6.19 3.46 10.67
CA ASN A 87 -5.11 2.49 10.52
C ASN A 87 -4.56 2.54 9.10
N ALA A 88 -3.26 2.31 8.98
CA ALA A 88 -2.58 2.13 7.70
C ALA A 88 -2.38 0.63 7.43
N TYR A 89 -2.90 0.13 6.32
CA TYR A 89 -2.63 -1.23 5.87
C TYR A 89 -1.57 -1.20 4.78
N HIS A 90 -0.53 -1.99 4.99
CA HIS A 90 0.67 -1.86 4.17
C HIS A 90 0.87 -3.05 3.28
N TYR A 91 1.29 -2.80 2.06
CA TYR A 91 1.51 -3.81 1.06
C TYR A 91 2.81 -3.53 0.33
N VAL A 92 3.29 -4.54 -0.38
CA VAL A 92 4.40 -4.40 -1.31
C VAL A 92 4.01 -4.96 -2.66
N ILE A 93 4.45 -4.31 -3.72
CA ILE A 93 4.30 -4.78 -5.09
C ILE A 93 5.61 -5.39 -5.54
N ARG A 94 5.53 -6.60 -6.09
CA ARG A 94 6.68 -7.34 -6.64
C ARG A 94 6.34 -7.88 -8.01
N ARG A 95 7.36 -8.11 -8.84
CA ARG A 95 7.20 -8.82 -10.11
C ARG A 95 6.82 -10.28 -9.88
N SER A 96 5.89 -10.79 -10.66
CA SER A 96 5.62 -12.23 -10.84
C SER A 96 6.10 -12.66 -12.21
N GLY A 97 6.68 -13.85 -12.31
CA GLY A 97 7.05 -14.45 -13.60
C GLY A 97 5.86 -14.86 -14.48
N ASN A 98 4.65 -14.39 -14.19
CA ASN A 98 3.43 -14.68 -14.93
C ASN A 98 3.14 -13.53 -15.91
N THR A 99 2.91 -13.84 -17.18
CA THR A 99 2.70 -12.81 -18.21
C THR A 99 1.32 -12.15 -18.17
N ALA A 100 0.28 -12.85 -17.74
CA ALA A 100 -1.07 -12.28 -17.59
C ALA A 100 -1.19 -11.42 -16.33
N PHE A 101 -0.45 -11.78 -15.28
CA PHE A 101 -0.36 -11.04 -14.02
C PHE A 101 1.11 -10.83 -13.67
N PRO A 102 1.77 -9.83 -14.28
CA PRO A 102 3.20 -9.57 -14.10
C PRO A 102 3.55 -9.01 -12.72
N TYR A 103 2.56 -8.68 -11.88
CA TYR A 103 2.78 -8.20 -10.52
C TYR A 103 1.94 -8.93 -9.48
N ILE A 104 2.46 -8.94 -8.26
CA ILE A 104 1.75 -9.40 -7.06
C ILE A 104 1.81 -8.29 -6.02
N LEU A 105 0.65 -7.84 -5.55
CA LEU A 105 0.52 -7.09 -4.31
C LEU A 105 0.42 -8.07 -3.15
N SER A 106 1.34 -7.94 -2.19
CA SER A 106 1.40 -8.79 -1.02
C SER A 106 1.11 -7.98 0.24
N GLY A 107 0.29 -8.50 1.14
CA GLY A 107 -0.07 -7.83 2.39
C GLY A 107 -1.48 -8.18 2.87
N PRO A 108 -2.00 -7.49 3.90
CA PRO A 108 -1.33 -6.42 4.61
C PRO A 108 -0.20 -6.92 5.52
N TYR A 109 0.87 -6.13 5.63
CA TYR A 109 1.96 -6.25 6.60
C TYR A 109 1.77 -5.23 7.73
N THR A 110 2.56 -5.37 8.79
CA THR A 110 2.54 -4.50 9.99
C THR A 110 3.81 -3.68 10.18
N THR A 111 4.83 -3.83 9.32
CA THR A 111 6.17 -3.22 9.46
C THR A 111 6.83 -2.93 8.09
N GLU A 112 7.85 -2.05 8.07
CA GLU A 112 8.70 -1.67 6.92
C GLU A 112 7.97 -0.98 5.74
N THR A 113 7.48 0.24 5.97
CA THR A 113 6.45 0.90 5.14
C THR A 113 6.67 2.40 5.05
N ILE A 114 5.97 3.08 4.14
CA ILE A 114 6.11 4.53 3.89
C ILE A 114 5.55 5.37 5.04
N ILE A 115 4.41 4.96 5.60
CA ILE A 115 3.77 5.58 6.76
C ILE A 115 3.69 4.60 7.94
N GLY A 116 3.63 5.12 9.16
CA GLY A 116 3.42 4.31 10.37
C GLY A 116 2.07 3.58 10.37
N HIS A 117 2.01 2.39 10.98
CA HIS A 117 0.81 1.55 11.03
C HIS A 117 -0.38 2.21 11.76
N HIS A 118 -0.08 2.96 12.82
CA HIS A 118 -1.01 3.84 13.50
C HIS A 118 -0.54 5.27 13.26
N PRO A 119 -1.00 5.92 12.19
CA PRO A 119 -0.63 7.31 11.94
C PRO A 119 -1.20 8.18 13.06
N ASP A 120 -0.33 8.94 13.72
CA ASP A 120 -0.72 10.03 14.62
C ASP A 120 -0.76 11.36 13.86
N GLU A 121 -1.21 12.43 14.53
CA GLU A 121 -1.31 13.78 13.94
C GLU A 121 0.03 14.29 13.39
N LEU A 122 1.17 13.78 13.89
CA LEU A 122 2.52 14.13 13.45
C LEU A 122 2.94 13.39 12.17
N ASN A 123 2.37 12.20 11.91
CA ASN A 123 2.56 11.47 10.66
C ASN A 123 1.78 12.08 9.48
N LEU A 124 0.89 13.05 9.73
CA LEU A 124 0.18 13.82 8.71
C LEU A 124 1.04 14.99 8.19
N ASP A 125 2.17 15.36 8.81
CA ASP A 125 3.00 16.47 8.34
C ASP A 125 3.68 16.22 6.98
N VAL A 126 3.59 14.99 6.42
CA VAL A 126 3.97 14.68 5.03
C VAL A 126 3.10 15.46 4.02
N TYR A 127 1.94 16.00 4.43
CA TYR A 127 1.07 16.83 3.59
C TYR A 127 1.59 18.27 3.36
N ASN A 128 2.65 18.72 4.03
CA ASN A 128 3.09 20.12 4.02
C ASN A 128 4.56 20.37 3.59
N GLN A 129 5.23 19.42 2.92
CA GLN A 129 6.59 19.64 2.37
C GLN A 129 6.62 19.57 0.84
#